data_AF-A0A1G7BG93-F1
#
_entry.id   AF-A0A1G7BG93-F1
#
_cell.length_a   1.000
_cell.length_b   1.000
_cell.length_c   1.000
_cell.angle_alpha   90.00
_cell.angle_beta   90.00
_cell.angle_gamma   90.00
#
_symmetry.space_group_name_H-M   'P 1'
#
loop_
_entity.id
_entity.type
_entity.pdbx_description
1 polymer ?
#
loop_
_entity_poly.entity_id
_entity_poly.type
_entity_poly.pdbx_seq_one_letter_code
_entity_poly.pdbx_strand_id
1 'polypeptide(L)'
;MPDVTLDPWYLAAVLVTVFAINLTLRAAPFAALKPLRASALVRSLTLWMPVGVLAILAAVTLRGTLIDDPANAVSALVAVGVTVAVHLLGGRRTLLSVGAGTFAYVLLVNLDAAGALAGLF
;
A
#
# COMPACT_ATOMS: atom_id res chain seq x y z
N MET A 1 -7.11 -24.82 19.83
CA MET A 1 -6.73 -24.21 18.54
C MET A 1 -6.42 -25.35 17.60
N PRO A 2 -7.16 -25.58 16.51
CA PRO A 2 -6.76 -26.60 15.54
C PRO A 2 -5.36 -26.26 15.06
N ASP A 3 -4.48 -27.24 15.15
CA ASP A 3 -3.19 -27.34 14.49
C ASP A 3 -3.42 -27.24 12.98
N VAL A 4 -3.59 -26.00 12.51
CA VAL A 4 -3.49 -25.68 11.08
C VAL A 4 -2.03 -25.94 10.73
N THR A 5 -1.72 -27.18 10.38
CA THR A 5 -0.48 -27.51 9.70
C THR A 5 -0.41 -26.55 8.53
N LEU A 6 0.65 -25.73 8.51
CA LEU A 6 0.90 -24.77 7.42
C LEU A 6 1.33 -25.56 6.19
N ASP A 7 0.43 -26.38 5.68
CA ASP A 7 0.64 -27.20 4.52
C ASP A 7 0.79 -26.24 3.34
N PRO A 8 1.93 -26.29 2.62
CA PRO A 8 2.18 -25.38 1.51
C PRO A 8 1.04 -25.41 0.48
N TRP A 9 0.38 -26.56 0.35
CA TRP A 9 -0.76 -26.75 -0.52
C TRP A 9 -2.03 -26.04 -0.03
N TYR A 10 -2.30 -26.05 1.28
CA TYR A 10 -3.40 -25.28 1.87
C TYR A 10 -3.18 -23.78 1.68
N LEU A 11 -1.96 -23.29 1.94
CA LEU A 11 -1.59 -21.88 1.71
C LEU A 11 -1.70 -21.49 0.24
N ALA A 12 -1.22 -22.35 -0.67
CA ALA A 12 -1.35 -22.13 -2.11
C ALA A 12 -2.82 -22.05 -2.53
N ALA A 13 -3.67 -22.96 -2.05
CA ALA A 13 -5.09 -22.94 -2.33
C ALA A 13 -5.75 -21.63 -1.87
N VAL A 14 -5.49 -21.21 -0.63
CA VAL A 14 -6.00 -19.93 -0.10
C VAL A 14 -5.54 -18.75 -0.95
N LEU A 15 -4.25 -18.69 -1.31
CA LEU A 15 -3.68 -17.59 -2.09
C LEU A 15 -4.30 -17.53 -3.50
N VAL A 16 -4.47 -18.68 -4.15
CA VAL A 16 -5.13 -18.79 -5.45
C VAL A 16 -6.59 -18.35 -5.35
N THR A 17 -7.32 -18.78 -4.31
CA THR A 17 -8.72 -18.38 -4.12
C THR A 17 -8.86 -16.88 -3.90
N VAL A 18 -8.08 -16.28 -2.98
CA VAL A 18 -8.13 -14.83 -2.73
C VAL A 18 -7.71 -14.05 -3.98
N PHE A 19 -6.67 -14.50 -4.69
CA PHE A 19 -6.25 -13.90 -5.94
C PHE A 19 -7.36 -13.95 -6.99
N ALA A 20 -7.99 -15.11 -7.19
CA ALA A 20 -9.07 -15.29 -8.15
C ALA A 20 -10.29 -14.43 -7.80
N ILE A 21 -10.66 -14.34 -6.52
CA ILE A 21 -11.75 -13.48 -6.05
C ILE A 21 -11.41 -12.01 -6.34
N ASN A 22 -10.23 -11.54 -5.94
CA ASN A 22 -9.82 -10.14 -6.13
C ASN A 22 -9.71 -9.78 -7.62
N LEU A 23 -9.15 -10.67 -8.45
CA LEU A 23 -9.04 -10.46 -9.89
C LEU A 23 -10.43 -10.40 -10.53
N THR A 24 -11.33 -11.32 -10.18
CA THR A 24 -12.70 -11.36 -10.70
C THR A 24 -13.50 -10.13 -10.28
N LEU A 25 -13.49 -9.78 -8.99
CA LEU A 25 -14.16 -8.58 -8.46
C LEU A 25 -13.62 -7.30 -9.08
N ARG A 26 -12.31 -7.24 -9.36
CA ARG A 26 -11.70 -6.10 -10.05
C ARG A 26 -12.02 -6.08 -11.54
N ALA A 27 -12.16 -7.23 -12.19
CA ALA A 27 -12.53 -7.33 -13.60
C ALA A 27 -14.03 -7.09 -13.86
N ALA A 28 -14.89 -7.46 -12.93
CA ALA A 28 -16.34 -7.28 -12.99
C ALA A 28 -16.80 -5.85 -13.34
N PRO A 29 -16.32 -4.78 -12.68
CA PRO A 29 -16.71 -3.41 -13.03
C PRO A 29 -16.30 -3.05 -14.46
N PHE A 30 -15.16 -3.55 -14.94
CA PHE A 30 -14.71 -3.28 -16.31
C PHE A 30 -15.51 -4.07 -17.37
N ALA A 31 -15.97 -5.27 -17.04
CA ALA A 31 -16.84 -6.06 -17.90
C ALA A 31 -18.23 -5.41 -18.02
N ALA A 32 -18.79 -4.93 -16.91
CA ALA A 32 -20.07 -4.22 -16.88
C ALA A 32 -20.04 -2.87 -17.63
N LEU A 33 -18.90 -2.17 -17.62
CA LEU A 33 -18.70 -0.89 -18.33
C LEU A 33 -18.31 -1.05 -19.81
N LYS A 34 -18.04 -2.27 -20.29
CA LYS A 34 -17.65 -2.57 -21.67
C LYS A 34 -18.64 -2.05 -22.74
N PRO A 35 -19.98 -2.13 -22.58
CA PRO A 35 -20.91 -1.54 -23.53
C PRO A 35 -20.92 0.00 -23.57
N LEU A 36 -20.40 0.68 -22.53
CA LEU A 36 -20.29 2.16 -22.47
C LEU A 36 -18.89 2.70 -22.86
N ARG A 37 -17.99 1.82 -23.30
CA ARG A 37 -16.57 2.11 -23.56
C ARG A 37 -16.31 3.06 -24.75
N ALA A 38 -17.35 3.44 -25.49
CA ALA A 38 -17.28 4.42 -26.58
C ALA A 38 -17.08 5.87 -26.08
N SER A 39 -17.29 6.14 -24.78
CA SER A 39 -17.17 7.49 -24.21
C SER A 39 -15.81 7.73 -23.53
N ALA A 40 -15.18 8.87 -23.84
CA ALA A 40 -13.92 9.34 -23.24
C ALA A 40 -13.94 9.38 -21.70
N LEU A 41 -15.13 9.46 -21.08
CA LEU A 41 -15.31 9.47 -19.64
C LEU A 41 -14.83 8.18 -18.96
N VAL A 42 -15.12 7.02 -19.54
CA VAL A 42 -14.71 5.71 -18.98
C VAL A 42 -13.18 5.57 -19.01
N ARG A 43 -12.52 6.12 -20.03
CA ARG A 43 -11.06 6.10 -20.17
C ARG A 43 -10.38 7.00 -19.13
N SER A 44 -10.94 8.17 -18.85
CA SER A 44 -10.44 9.05 -17.76
C SER A 44 -10.69 8.46 -16.38
N LEU A 45 -11.88 7.88 -16.13
CA LEU A 45 -12.18 7.18 -14.87
C LEU A 45 -11.24 5.99 -14.62
N THR A 46 -10.90 5.23 -15.65
CA THR A 46 -9.98 4.08 -15.55
C THR A 46 -8.55 4.53 -15.19
N LEU A 47 -8.11 5.70 -15.65
CA LEU A 47 -6.80 6.26 -15.30
C LEU A 47 -6.76 6.82 -13.88
N TRP A 48 -7.87 7.36 -13.38
CA TRP A 48 -7.95 7.94 -12.03
C TRP A 48 -8.23 6.90 -10.93
N MET A 49 -8.84 5.77 -11.26
CA MET A 49 -9.15 4.71 -10.27
C MET A 49 -7.94 4.21 -9.48
N PRO A 50 -6.82 3.79 -10.10
CA PRO A 50 -5.67 3.27 -9.37
C PRO A 50 -5.08 4.32 -8.43
N VAL A 51 -5.02 5.58 -8.89
CA VAL A 51 -4.50 6.70 -8.09
C VAL A 51 -5.39 6.97 -6.89
N GLY A 52 -6.71 6.97 -7.06
CA GLY A 52 -7.67 7.15 -5.97
C GLY A 52 -7.55 6.05 -4.91
N VAL A 53 -7.46 4.78 -5.32
CA VAL A 53 -7.29 3.66 -4.38
C VAL A 53 -5.98 3.76 -3.62
N LEU A 54 -4.87 4.08 -4.30
CA LEU A 54 -3.57 4.25 -3.64
C LEU A 54 -3.56 5.41 -2.66
N ALA A 55 -4.21 6.52 -2.99
CA ALA A 55 -4.34 7.67 -2.10
C ALA A 55 -5.16 7.33 -0.84
N ILE A 56 -6.30 6.64 -0.99
CA ILE A 56 -7.12 6.20 0.13
C ILE A 56 -6.35 5.21 1.00
N LEU A 57 -5.68 4.23 0.39
CA LEU A 57 -4.89 3.24 1.11
C LEU A 57 -3.78 3.92 1.93
N ALA A 58 -3.02 4.82 1.32
CA ALA A 58 -1.99 5.60 2.01
C ALA A 58 -2.57 6.41 3.17
N ALA A 59 -3.71 7.08 2.98
CA ALA A 59 -4.36 7.85 4.03
C ALA A 59 -4.85 6.98 5.19
N VAL A 60 -5.46 5.82 4.90
CA VAL A 60 -5.94 4.88 5.93
C VAL A 60 -4.77 4.24 6.68
N THR A 61 -3.70 3.87 5.98
CA THR A 61 -2.49 3.31 6.61
C THR A 61 -1.84 4.35 7.51
N LEU A 62 -1.64 5.58 7.02
CA LEU A 62 -1.07 6.66 7.82
C LEU A 62 -1.94 6.96 9.04
N ARG A 63 -3.27 7.05 8.85
CA ARG A 63 -4.22 7.24 9.96
C ARG A 63 -4.11 6.11 10.98
N GLY A 64 -4.02 4.86 10.54
CA GLY A 64 -3.84 3.70 11.43
C GLY A 64 -2.57 3.84 12.27
N THR A 65 -1.44 4.14 11.63
CA THR A 65 -0.18 4.36 12.36
C THR A 65 -0.26 5.53 13.35
N LEU A 66 -0.91 6.65 12.98
CA LEU A 66 -1.03 7.81 13.86
C LEU A 66 -1.91 7.55 15.10
N ILE A 67 -2.90 6.65 15.00
CA ILE A 67 -3.87 6.39 16.07
C ILE A 67 -3.45 5.20 16.92
N ASP A 68 -3.01 4.11 16.28
CA ASP A 68 -2.77 2.82 16.93
C ASP A 68 -1.31 2.65 17.37
N ASP A 69 -0.37 3.43 16.82
CA ASP A 69 1.07 3.30 17.10
C ASP A 69 1.79 4.67 17.14
N PRO A 70 1.58 5.46 18.21
CA PRO A 70 2.09 6.82 18.31
C PRO A 70 3.63 6.92 18.36
N ALA A 71 4.34 5.84 18.72
CA ALA A 71 5.80 5.80 18.68
C ALA A 71 6.31 5.96 17.24
N ASN A 72 5.68 5.28 16.29
CA ASN A 72 6.08 5.27 14.88
C ASN A 72 5.42 6.38 14.04
N ALA A 73 4.56 7.21 14.64
CA ALA A 73 3.85 8.30 13.99
C ALA A 73 4.79 9.32 13.33
N VAL A 74 5.86 9.70 14.02
CA VAL A 74 6.85 10.67 13.50
C VAL A 74 7.60 10.08 12.31
N SER A 75 8.04 8.82 12.42
CA SER A 75 8.72 8.09 11.34
C SER A 75 7.85 7.95 10.09
N ALA A 76 6.55 7.68 10.26
CA ALA A 76 5.58 7.63 9.16
C ALA A 76 5.42 8.99 8.45
N LEU A 77 5.28 10.07 9.20
CA LEU A 77 5.15 11.43 8.64
C LEU A 77 6.39 11.86 7.87
N VAL A 78 7.58 11.58 8.40
CA VAL A 78 8.86 11.88 7.72
C VAL A 78 8.97 11.07 6.43
N ALA A 79 8.64 9.78 6.44
CA ALA A 79 8.69 8.95 5.24
C ALA A 79 7.71 9.42 4.15
N VAL A 80 6.50 9.85 4.52
CA VAL A 80 5.56 10.47 3.58
C VAL A 80 6.14 11.76 3.00
N GLY A 81 6.76 12.61 3.83
CA GLY A 81 7.46 13.81 3.38
C GLY A 81 8.57 13.52 2.36
N VAL A 82 9.40 12.52 2.64
CA VAL A 82 10.44 12.04 1.71
C VAL A 82 9.82 11.53 0.41
N THR A 83 8.74 10.75 0.49
CA THR A 83 8.02 10.23 -0.68
C THR A 83 7.55 11.36 -1.58
N VAL A 84 6.96 12.42 -1.01
CA VAL A 84 6.48 13.61 -1.72
C VAL A 84 7.64 14.39 -2.32
N ALA A 85 8.70 14.65 -1.54
CA ALA A 85 9.88 15.38 -2.01
C ALA A 85 10.54 14.67 -3.20
N VAL A 86 10.75 13.35 -3.10
CA VAL A 86 11.32 12.54 -4.18
C VAL A 86 10.37 12.47 -5.38
N HIS A 87 9.05 12.42 -5.17
CA HIS A 87 8.09 12.42 -6.27
C HIS A 87 8.16 13.73 -7.08
N LEU A 88 8.24 14.85 -6.39
CA LEU A 88 8.26 16.18 -6.98
C LEU A 88 9.62 16.51 -7.63
N LEU A 89 10.74 16.16 -7.00
CA LEU A 89 12.09 16.40 -7.54
C LEU A 89 12.51 15.37 -8.60
N GLY A 90 12.02 14.12 -8.51
CA GLY A 90 12.42 13.01 -9.37
C GLY A 90 11.69 12.89 -10.70
N GLY A 91 10.82 13.85 -11.04
CA GLY A 91 10.21 13.94 -12.37
C GLY A 91 9.22 12.83 -12.72
N ARG A 92 8.30 12.48 -11.79
CA ARG A 92 7.19 11.50 -12.00
C ARG A 92 7.60 10.01 -12.09
N ARG A 93 8.83 9.63 -11.70
CA ARG A 93 9.24 8.22 -11.58
C ARG A 93 8.65 7.60 -10.32
N THR A 94 7.41 7.13 -10.41
CA THR A 94 6.64 6.53 -9.29
C THR A 94 7.39 5.41 -8.57
N LEU A 95 8.11 4.55 -9.30
CA LEU A 95 8.91 3.47 -8.71
C LEU A 95 10.04 3.99 -7.79
N LEU A 96 10.70 5.10 -8.16
CA LEU A 96 11.76 5.69 -7.33
C LEU A 96 11.20 6.38 -6.08
N SER A 97 10.06 7.07 -6.22
CA SER A 97 9.39 7.73 -5.10
C SER A 97 8.88 6.71 -4.06
N VAL A 98 8.22 5.64 -4.51
CA VAL A 98 7.73 4.58 -3.61
C VAL A 98 8.90 3.86 -2.95
N GLY A 99 9.92 3.47 -3.72
CA GLY A 99 11.10 2.77 -3.18
C GLY A 99 11.85 3.60 -2.15
N ALA A 100 12.10 4.89 -2.43
CA ALA A 100 12.78 5.79 -1.49
C ALA A 100 11.96 6.03 -0.21
N GLY A 101 10.64 6.22 -0.36
CA GLY A 101 9.72 6.38 0.77
C GLY A 101 9.68 5.15 1.67
N THR A 102 9.55 3.96 1.10
CA THR A 102 9.57 2.69 1.85
C THR A 102 10.91 2.49 2.54
N PHE A 103 12.03 2.76 1.87
CA PHE A 103 13.35 2.61 2.47
C PHE A 103 13.56 3.57 3.66
N ALA A 104 13.17 4.84 3.50
CA ALA A 104 13.21 5.82 4.57
C ALA A 104 12.34 5.42 5.77
N TYR A 105 11.12 4.94 5.52
CA TYR A 105 10.24 4.45 6.58
C TYR A 105 10.86 3.29 7.36
N VAL A 106 11.31 2.25 6.65
CA VAL A 106 11.91 1.07 7.28
C VAL A 106 13.14 1.46 8.09
N LEU A 107 14.00 2.35 7.57
CA LEU A 107 15.18 2.78 8.29
C LEU A 107 14.81 3.53 9.59
N LEU A 108 13.88 4.49 9.51
CA LEU A 108 13.46 5.29 10.67
C LEU A 108 12.78 4.44 11.75
N VAL A 109 11.88 3.52 11.36
CA VAL A 109 11.19 2.65 12.32
C VAL A 109 12.18 1.73 13.06
N ASN A 110 13.21 1.24 12.36
CA ASN A 110 14.21 0.37 12.96
C ASN A 110 15.18 1.14 13.85
N LEU A 111 15.53 2.39 13.51
CA LEU A 111 16.36 3.25 14.35
C LEU A 111 15.62 3.68 15.62
N ASP A 112 14.33 3.99 15.53
CA ASP A 112 13.51 4.34 16.69
C ASP A 112 13.33 3.14 17.64
N ALA A 113 13.05 1.96 17.09
CA ALA A 113 12.98 0.71 17.85
C ALA A 113 14.34 0.34 18.49
N ALA A 114 15.45 0.47 17.76
CA ALA A 114 16.78 0.21 18.30
C ALA A 114 17.18 1.22 19.39
N GLY A 115 16.79 2.49 19.25
CA GLY A 115 16.99 3.53 20.26
C GLY A 115 16.19 3.27 21.53
N ALA A 116 14.93 2.84 21.40
CA ALA A 116 14.09 2.44 22.52
C ALA A 116 14.65 1.23 23.28
N LEU A 117 15.18 0.23 22.55
CA LEU A 117 15.85 -0.93 23.15
C LEU A 117 17.17 -0.55 23.83
N ALA A 118 17.97 0.34 23.25
CA ALA A 118 19.23 0.79 23.83
C ALA A 118 19.06 1.65 25.10
N GLY A 119 17.90 2.31 25.28
CA GLY A 119 17.57 3.03 26.51
C GLY A 119 17.07 2.17 27.67
N LEU A 120 16.85 0.86 27.43
CA LEU A 120 16.36 -0.12 28.42
C LEU A 120 17.48 -0.97 29.06
N PHE A 121 18.72 -0.83 28.61
CA PHE A 121 19.92 -1.50 29.15
C PHE A 121 20.92 -0.46 29.67
#